data_AF-A0A8C6VBJ6-F1
#
_entry.id   AF-A0A8C6VBJ6-F1
#
_cell.length_a   1.000
_cell.length_b   1.000
_cell.length_c   1.000
_cell.angle_alpha   90.00
_cell.angle_beta   90.00
_cell.angle_gamma   90.00
#
_symmetry.space_group_name_H-M   'P 1'
#
loop_
_entity.id
_entity.type
_entity.pdbx_description
1 polymer ?
#
loop_
_entity_poly.entity_id
_entity_poly.type
_entity_poly.pdbx_seq_one_letter_code
_entity_poly.pdbx_strand_id
1 'polypeptide(L)'
;SVWTPGQVTTGSYKVTMLIKTFCEGMSFCEGMSLIGSGSLYLSHIQAWAALWEGCCVDVDGPLPFSQAIYGCLYYLLSAIPPLGSANFPFSGINYWGHVFWDQDTWIYPNILLFYPEAACAILKYRIRTLEGALHNAREQGYKVECSNGREVCPEKIYGDEEIHINGDVMLAFEQYFCITQDLKLFQQEGGWDVVQAITQYWCSRVVWNCEEENYHIVGKRVRELLSRDRSQRNDLEIYEPVTDPQGPAMTWSMFAIGWLELKEVKRAQQQMSKCFSNITEPFKIWVENSDGSGAVNFLTGMGGFLQAIFFGYAGFRISRSCLKFDPIYPDDIKQLNITGICYLGSKLSFTFTKEKTTIKMTKSSPDLHLSVLEVVLAGTGEHLSLKEGQSVSFLTTAGWIQKESALP
;
A
#
# COMPACT_ATOMS: atom_id res chain seq x y z
N SER A 1 29.90 -10.95 10.61
CA SER A 1 29.59 -12.34 10.23
C SER A 1 30.37 -12.68 8.97
N VAL A 2 31.00 -13.86 8.93
CA VAL A 2 31.89 -14.29 7.83
C VAL A 2 31.02 -14.86 6.70
N TRP A 3 31.26 -14.39 5.47
CA TRP A 3 30.54 -14.78 4.26
C TRP A 3 31.16 -16.04 3.66
N THR A 4 30.37 -17.05 3.32
CA THR A 4 30.81 -18.22 2.55
C THR A 4 29.94 -18.39 1.30
N PRO A 5 30.50 -18.33 0.08
CA PRO A 5 29.77 -18.60 -1.15
C PRO A 5 29.45 -20.09 -1.28
N GLY A 6 28.16 -20.44 -1.38
CA GLY A 6 27.71 -21.77 -1.82
C GLY A 6 27.37 -21.73 -3.31
N GLN A 7 28.00 -22.58 -4.12
CA GLN A 7 27.71 -22.70 -5.56
C GLN A 7 26.62 -23.74 -5.79
N VAL A 8 25.52 -23.36 -6.45
CA VAL A 8 24.54 -24.30 -7.02
C VAL A 8 24.50 -24.09 -8.53
N THR A 9 24.90 -25.10 -9.29
CA THR A 9 24.93 -25.07 -10.75
C THR A 9 23.69 -25.77 -11.32
N THR A 10 22.84 -25.01 -12.01
CA THR A 10 21.88 -25.52 -13.00
C THR A 10 22.10 -24.78 -14.32
N GLY A 11 22.25 -25.54 -15.41
CA GLY A 11 22.28 -25.14 -16.83
C GLY A 11 22.52 -23.66 -17.20
N SER A 12 23.71 -23.38 -17.75
CA SER A 12 24.11 -22.23 -18.58
C SER A 12 23.91 -20.78 -18.07
N TYR A 13 23.36 -20.55 -16.89
CA TYR A 13 23.38 -19.22 -16.24
C TYR A 13 24.00 -19.31 -14.85
N LYS A 14 25.17 -18.69 -14.67
CA LYS A 14 25.81 -18.57 -13.36
C LYS A 14 25.10 -17.48 -12.55
N VAL A 15 24.08 -17.86 -11.79
CA VAL A 15 23.49 -16.98 -10.78
C VAL A 15 24.30 -17.12 -9.49
N THR A 16 25.02 -16.07 -9.10
CA THR A 16 25.66 -16.00 -7.78
C THR A 16 24.65 -15.39 -6.82
N MET A 17 23.86 -16.22 -6.13
CA MET A 17 23.03 -15.73 -5.02
C MET A 17 23.89 -15.52 -3.78
N LEU A 18 23.89 -14.29 -3.26
CA LEU A 18 24.34 -13.98 -1.90
C LEU A 18 23.24 -14.45 -0.93
N ILE A 19 23.38 -15.67 -0.42
CA ILE A 19 22.42 -16.29 0.50
C ILE A 19 22.56 -15.66 1.89
N LYS A 20 21.50 -15.01 2.38
CA LYS A 20 21.41 -14.48 3.75
C LYS A 20 20.98 -15.62 4.69
N THR A 21 21.89 -16.01 5.57
CA THR A 21 22.21 -17.43 5.84
C THR A 21 21.43 -18.12 6.98
N PHE A 22 20.13 -17.89 7.17
CA PHE A 22 19.40 -18.73 8.15
C PHE A 22 17.97 -19.13 7.75
N CYS A 23 17.10 -18.19 7.34
CA CYS A 23 15.74 -18.53 6.92
C CYS A 23 15.68 -19.13 5.50
N GLU A 24 16.54 -18.69 4.59
CA GLU A 24 16.61 -19.20 3.22
C GLU A 24 17.01 -20.68 3.16
N GLY A 25 17.81 -21.16 4.13
CA GLY A 25 18.20 -22.56 4.22
C GLY A 25 17.03 -23.50 4.53
N MET A 26 16.10 -23.08 5.39
CA MET A 26 14.92 -23.89 5.72
C MET A 26 13.93 -23.96 4.56
N SER A 27 13.61 -22.82 3.93
CA SER A 27 12.70 -22.79 2.78
C SER A 27 13.25 -23.55 1.57
N PHE A 28 14.58 -23.53 1.35
CA PHE A 28 15.22 -24.32 0.31
C PHE A 28 15.13 -25.83 0.60
N CYS A 29 15.44 -26.26 1.82
CA CYS A 29 15.33 -27.67 2.21
C CYS A 29 13.89 -28.19 2.14
N GLU A 30 12.92 -27.39 2.59
CA GLU A 30 11.50 -27.69 2.47
C GLU A 30 11.08 -27.81 1.00
N GLY A 31 11.48 -26.86 0.15
CA GLY A 31 11.25 -26.91 -1.29
C GLY A 31 11.83 -28.18 -1.93
N MET A 32 13.07 -28.56 -1.58
CA MET A 32 13.69 -29.79 -2.08
C MET A 32 12.97 -31.06 -1.59
N SER A 33 12.44 -31.06 -0.36
CA SER A 33 11.62 -32.17 0.16
C SER A 33 10.28 -32.29 -0.57
N LEU A 34 9.62 -31.16 -0.84
CA LEU A 34 8.38 -31.10 -1.61
C LEU A 34 8.59 -31.54 -3.08
N ILE A 35 9.75 -31.22 -3.67
CA ILE A 35 10.14 -31.74 -4.99
C ILE A 35 10.32 -33.25 -4.93
N GLY A 36 11.07 -33.76 -3.95
CA GLY A 36 11.32 -35.19 -3.79
C GLY A 36 10.06 -36.03 -3.57
N SER A 37 9.03 -35.45 -2.95
CA SER A 37 7.71 -36.08 -2.76
C SER A 37 6.72 -35.83 -3.89
N GLY A 38 7.06 -35.02 -4.90
CA GLY A 38 6.17 -34.63 -6.00
C GLY A 38 5.01 -33.70 -5.58
N SER A 39 5.08 -33.12 -4.38
CA SER A 39 3.99 -32.32 -3.79
C SER A 39 4.17 -30.81 -3.95
N LEU A 40 5.33 -30.34 -4.43
CA LEU A 40 5.64 -28.90 -4.56
C LEU A 40 4.57 -28.12 -5.34
N TYR A 41 4.15 -28.63 -6.50
CA TYR A 41 3.16 -27.94 -7.33
C TYR A 41 1.79 -27.85 -6.64
N LEU A 42 1.36 -28.93 -5.99
CA LEU A 42 0.08 -28.95 -5.26
C LEU A 42 0.12 -28.00 -4.07
N SER A 43 1.21 -28.01 -3.31
CA SER A 43 1.43 -27.08 -2.19
C SER A 43 1.42 -25.63 -2.66
N HIS A 44 2.02 -25.33 -3.80
CA HIS A 44 2.03 -24.00 -4.40
C HIS A 44 0.62 -23.54 -4.79
N ILE A 45 -0.16 -24.39 -5.46
CA ILE A 45 -1.56 -24.08 -5.82
C ILE A 45 -2.40 -23.81 -4.57
N GLN A 46 -2.27 -24.65 -3.54
CA GLN A 46 -3.01 -24.50 -2.29
C GLN A 46 -2.66 -23.18 -1.57
N ALA A 47 -1.37 -22.82 -1.54
CA ALA A 47 -0.94 -21.56 -0.96
C ALA A 47 -1.51 -20.35 -1.71
N TRP A 48 -1.49 -20.38 -3.05
CA TRP A 48 -2.11 -19.32 -3.85
C TRP A 48 -3.63 -19.29 -3.71
N ALA A 49 -4.31 -20.43 -3.65
CA ALA A 49 -5.75 -20.48 -3.42
C ALA A 49 -6.13 -19.83 -2.09
N ALA A 50 -5.37 -20.08 -1.02
CA ALA A 50 -5.56 -19.43 0.28
C ALA A 50 -5.32 -17.91 0.22
N LEU A 51 -4.32 -17.46 -0.56
CA LEU A 51 -4.09 -16.03 -0.82
C LEU A 51 -5.23 -15.38 -1.61
N TRP A 52 -5.82 -16.07 -2.59
CA TRP A 52 -6.92 -15.52 -3.36
C TRP A 52 -8.24 -15.51 -2.59
N GLU A 53 -8.45 -16.46 -1.68
CA GLU A 53 -9.60 -16.46 -0.76
C GLU A 53 -9.60 -15.23 0.15
N GLY A 54 -8.41 -14.79 0.58
CA GLY A 54 -8.23 -13.61 1.43
C GLY A 54 -8.19 -12.26 0.71
N CYS A 55 -8.04 -12.25 -0.62
CA CYS A 55 -7.88 -11.04 -1.43
C CYS A 55 -8.37 -11.30 -2.85
N CYS A 56 -9.60 -10.86 -3.16
CA CYS A 56 -10.18 -11.04 -4.48
C CYS A 56 -10.80 -9.73 -5.00
N VAL A 57 -10.54 -9.42 -6.27
CA VAL A 57 -11.04 -8.22 -6.95
C VAL A 57 -11.59 -8.63 -8.31
N ASP A 58 -12.90 -8.83 -8.39
CA ASP A 58 -13.59 -9.23 -9.62
C ASP A 58 -14.32 -8.05 -10.24
N VAL A 59 -14.22 -7.94 -11.56
CA VAL A 59 -14.85 -6.88 -12.34
C VAL A 59 -15.69 -7.51 -13.45
N ASP A 60 -16.98 -7.21 -13.47
CA ASP A 60 -17.81 -7.43 -14.66
C ASP A 60 -17.59 -6.25 -15.62
N GLY A 61 -16.61 -6.41 -16.50
CA GLY A 61 -16.12 -5.38 -17.41
C GLY A 61 -15.10 -5.96 -18.40
N PRO A 62 -14.26 -5.11 -19.03
CA PRO A 62 -13.28 -5.55 -20.03
C PRO A 62 -12.28 -6.57 -19.47
N LEU A 63 -12.11 -7.72 -20.12
CA LEU A 63 -11.16 -8.77 -19.69
C LEU A 63 -9.72 -8.25 -19.46
N PRO A 64 -9.13 -7.37 -20.31
CA PRO A 64 -7.80 -6.84 -20.05
C PRO A 64 -7.68 -6.06 -18.74
N PHE A 65 -8.77 -5.43 -18.30
CA PHE A 65 -8.82 -4.70 -17.03
C PHE A 65 -8.74 -5.67 -15.84
N SER A 66 -9.55 -6.72 -15.85
CA SER A 66 -9.51 -7.77 -14.82
C SER A 66 -8.14 -8.47 -14.79
N GLN A 67 -7.57 -8.80 -15.96
CA GLN A 67 -6.23 -9.39 -16.04
C GLN A 67 -5.15 -8.47 -15.47
N ALA A 68 -5.24 -7.16 -15.71
CA ALA A 68 -4.29 -6.19 -15.16
C ALA A 68 -4.36 -6.14 -13.63
N ILE A 69 -5.57 -6.17 -13.04
CA ILE A 69 -5.76 -6.21 -11.58
C ILE A 69 -5.14 -7.48 -10.99
N TYR A 70 -5.49 -8.65 -11.51
CA TYR A 70 -4.94 -9.92 -11.05
C TYR A 70 -3.43 -10.01 -11.23
N GLY A 71 -2.89 -9.49 -12.34
CA GLY A 71 -1.45 -9.39 -12.57
C GLY A 71 -0.77 -8.53 -11.49
N CYS A 72 -1.28 -7.33 -11.23
CA CYS A 72 -0.74 -6.45 -10.18
C CYS A 72 -0.77 -7.11 -8.81
N LEU A 73 -1.91 -7.71 -8.42
CA LEU A 73 -2.03 -8.42 -7.14
C LEU A 73 -1.06 -9.59 -7.06
N TYR A 74 -0.92 -10.38 -8.13
CA TYR A 74 0.01 -11.52 -8.17
C TYR A 74 1.44 -11.07 -7.89
N TYR A 75 1.92 -10.02 -8.56
CA TYR A 75 3.30 -9.54 -8.38
C TYR A 75 3.52 -8.89 -7.01
N LEU A 76 2.56 -8.11 -6.50
CA LEU A 76 2.65 -7.54 -5.15
C LEU A 76 2.64 -8.64 -4.08
N LEU A 77 1.72 -9.61 -4.17
CA LEU A 77 1.60 -10.71 -3.20
C LEU A 77 2.80 -11.68 -3.27
N SER A 78 3.45 -11.79 -4.43
CA SER A 78 4.70 -12.54 -4.58
C SER A 78 5.89 -11.85 -3.90
N ALA A 79 5.80 -10.54 -3.64
CA ALA A 79 6.90 -9.74 -3.13
C ALA A 79 6.79 -9.41 -1.63
N ILE A 80 5.72 -9.85 -0.96
CA ILE A 80 5.54 -9.69 0.50
C ILE A 80 6.05 -10.93 1.27
N PRO A 81 6.27 -10.81 2.60
CA PRO A 81 6.59 -11.97 3.43
C PRO A 81 5.53 -13.05 3.34
N PRO A 82 5.89 -14.34 3.47
CA PRO A 82 4.91 -15.41 3.61
C PRO A 82 3.95 -15.15 4.76
N LEU A 83 2.65 -15.32 4.52
CA LEU A 83 1.62 -15.19 5.56
C LEU A 83 1.90 -16.13 6.74
N GLY A 84 1.60 -15.68 7.96
CA GLY A 84 1.83 -16.45 9.18
C GLY A 84 3.30 -16.52 9.63
N SER A 85 4.24 -15.97 8.86
CA SER A 85 5.67 -15.95 9.21
C SER A 85 6.06 -14.62 9.85
N ALA A 86 5.56 -14.35 11.07
CA ALA A 86 5.77 -13.09 11.80
C ALA A 86 7.26 -12.74 12.03
N ASN A 87 8.14 -13.75 12.02
CA ASN A 87 9.59 -13.60 12.20
C ASN A 87 10.38 -13.68 10.89
N PHE A 88 9.72 -13.68 9.72
CA PHE A 88 10.42 -13.72 8.44
C PHE A 88 11.31 -12.47 8.29
N PRO A 89 12.61 -12.63 7.95
CA PRO A 89 13.54 -11.52 7.80
C PRO A 89 13.26 -10.77 6.49
N PHE A 90 12.14 -10.06 6.45
CA PHE A 90 11.77 -9.23 5.33
C PHE A 90 12.74 -8.05 5.21
N SER A 91 13.32 -7.86 4.03
CA SER A 91 14.29 -6.79 3.76
C SER A 91 13.78 -5.73 2.77
N GLY A 92 12.55 -5.91 2.23
CA GLY A 92 11.84 -4.95 1.37
C GLY A 92 11.56 -5.43 -0.05
N ILE A 93 10.90 -4.58 -0.86
CA ILE A 93 10.14 -5.00 -2.05
C ILE A 93 10.74 -4.58 -3.41
N ASN A 94 11.73 -3.67 -3.49
CA ASN A 94 12.11 -3.08 -4.78
C ASN A 94 13.62 -3.07 -5.06
N TYR A 95 14.01 -2.84 -6.32
CA TYR A 95 15.37 -2.52 -6.78
C TYR A 95 16.48 -3.30 -6.06
N TRP A 96 16.71 -4.58 -6.39
CA TRP A 96 17.74 -5.42 -5.75
C TRP A 96 17.53 -5.66 -4.23
N GLY A 97 16.31 -5.47 -3.72
CA GLY A 97 15.97 -5.63 -2.31
C GLY A 97 16.17 -4.37 -1.47
N HIS A 98 16.35 -3.21 -2.11
CA HIS A 98 16.36 -1.91 -1.46
C HIS A 98 14.94 -1.43 -1.11
N VAL A 99 14.84 -0.59 -0.08
CA VAL A 99 13.57 -0.08 0.44
C VAL A 99 13.50 1.42 0.23
N PHE A 100 12.69 1.82 -0.73
CA PHE A 100 12.36 3.21 -1.03
C PHE A 100 11.03 3.60 -0.40
N TRP A 101 10.66 4.88 -0.50
CA TRP A 101 9.34 5.40 -0.12
C TRP A 101 8.21 4.71 -0.89
N ASP A 102 8.54 4.05 -2.00
CA ASP A 102 7.60 3.27 -2.79
C ASP A 102 6.92 2.16 -2.01
N GLN A 103 7.66 1.54 -1.09
CA GLN A 103 7.11 0.50 -0.25
C GLN A 103 5.96 1.06 0.59
N ASP A 104 6.16 2.21 1.26
CA ASP A 104 5.21 2.77 2.21
C ASP A 104 4.07 3.54 1.52
N THR A 105 4.33 4.09 0.33
CA THR A 105 3.34 4.91 -0.40
C THR A 105 2.54 4.12 -1.40
N TRP A 106 3.20 3.31 -2.24
CA TRP A 106 2.56 2.70 -3.41
C TRP A 106 2.12 1.26 -3.14
N ILE A 107 2.91 0.50 -2.39
CA ILE A 107 2.65 -0.92 -2.15
C ILE A 107 1.85 -1.12 -0.86
N TYR A 108 2.28 -0.49 0.24
CA TYR A 108 1.77 -0.70 1.58
C TYR A 108 0.25 -0.54 1.74
N PRO A 109 -0.42 0.50 1.19
CA PRO A 109 -1.86 0.67 1.39
C PRO A 109 -2.67 -0.49 0.80
N ASN A 110 -2.21 -1.05 -0.32
CA ASN A 110 -2.85 -2.21 -0.95
C ASN A 110 -2.72 -3.46 -0.06
N ILE A 111 -1.54 -3.70 0.51
CA ILE A 111 -1.31 -4.84 1.40
C ILE A 111 -2.08 -4.70 2.71
N LEU A 112 -2.09 -3.50 3.29
CA LEU A 112 -2.81 -3.20 4.53
C LEU A 112 -4.30 -3.52 4.43
N LEU A 113 -4.93 -3.21 3.28
CA LEU A 113 -6.35 -3.47 3.07
C LEU A 113 -6.70 -4.96 3.15
N PHE A 114 -5.83 -5.89 2.78
CA PHE A 114 -6.16 -7.33 2.75
C PHE A 114 -5.43 -8.18 3.79
N TYR A 115 -4.20 -7.79 4.13
CA TYR A 115 -3.28 -8.56 4.96
C TYR A 115 -2.57 -7.66 6.00
N PRO A 116 -3.28 -7.18 7.04
CA PRO A 116 -2.68 -6.37 8.10
C PRO A 116 -1.48 -7.04 8.79
N GLU A 117 -1.42 -8.37 8.86
CA GLU A 117 -0.28 -9.09 9.43
C GLU A 117 0.98 -8.93 8.56
N ALA A 118 0.83 -8.98 7.22
CA ALA A 118 1.91 -8.71 6.29
C ALA A 118 2.31 -7.22 6.34
N ALA A 119 1.35 -6.31 6.43
CA ALA A 119 1.60 -4.88 6.62
C ALA A 119 2.36 -4.60 7.93
N CYS A 120 2.04 -5.31 9.01
CA CYS A 120 2.76 -5.24 10.28
C CYS A 120 4.24 -5.63 10.09
N ALA A 121 4.52 -6.70 9.33
CA ALA A 121 5.90 -7.11 9.03
C ALA A 121 6.67 -6.04 8.23
N ILE A 122 5.98 -5.33 7.33
CA ILE A 122 6.56 -4.17 6.61
C ILE A 122 6.93 -3.05 7.59
N LEU A 123 6.06 -2.69 8.55
CA LEU A 123 6.37 -1.67 9.55
C LEU A 123 7.48 -2.10 10.52
N LYS A 124 7.51 -3.37 10.92
CA LYS A 124 8.59 -3.93 11.74
C LYS A 124 9.96 -3.81 11.06
N TYR A 125 10.02 -3.83 9.73
CA TYR A 125 11.27 -3.51 9.04
C TYR A 125 11.74 -2.08 9.35
N ARG A 126 10.85 -1.08 9.28
CA ARG A 126 11.16 0.33 9.60
C ARG A 126 11.58 0.51 11.07
N ILE A 127 10.94 -0.21 11.99
CA ILE A 127 11.33 -0.24 13.40
C ILE A 127 12.76 -0.76 13.56
N ARG A 128 13.08 -1.92 12.97
CA ARG A 128 14.43 -2.52 13.09
C ARG A 128 15.53 -1.67 12.45
N THR A 129 15.20 -0.79 11.51
CA THR A 129 16.15 0.10 10.82
C THR A 129 16.12 1.54 11.33
N LEU A 130 15.31 1.84 12.36
CA LEU A 130 15.14 3.17 12.96
C LEU A 130 16.48 3.81 13.36
N GLU A 131 17.30 3.04 14.07
CA GLU A 131 18.67 3.37 14.47
C GLU A 131 19.45 4.05 13.33
N GLY A 132 19.18 3.66 12.11
CA GLY A 132 19.79 4.18 10.91
C GLY A 132 19.35 5.48 10.37
N ALA A 133 18.04 5.62 10.29
CA ALA A 133 17.43 6.91 10.02
C ALA A 133 17.98 7.95 11.01
N LEU A 134 18.14 7.55 12.28
CA LEU A 134 18.71 8.41 13.32
C LEU A 134 20.17 8.80 13.04
N HIS A 135 21.00 7.84 12.61
CA HIS A 135 22.37 8.11 12.19
C HIS A 135 22.43 9.08 11.00
N ASN A 136 21.64 8.83 9.95
CA ASN A 136 21.61 9.67 8.75
C ASN A 136 21.19 11.11 9.09
N ALA A 137 20.15 11.28 9.91
CA ALA A 137 19.69 12.60 10.33
C ALA A 137 20.75 13.37 11.13
N ARG A 138 21.55 12.68 11.96
CA ARG A 138 22.69 13.29 12.67
C ARG A 138 23.80 13.73 11.72
N GLU A 139 24.11 12.92 10.71
CA GLU A 139 25.10 13.29 9.68
C GLU A 139 24.67 14.53 8.89
N GLN A 140 23.37 14.74 8.72
CA GLN A 140 22.78 15.94 8.11
C GLN A 140 22.63 17.13 9.09
N GLY A 141 23.03 16.98 10.36
CA GLY A 141 22.99 18.04 11.37
C GLY A 141 21.65 18.20 12.12
N TYR A 142 20.70 17.27 11.93
CA TYR A 142 19.41 17.27 12.62
C TYR A 142 19.47 16.53 13.97
N LYS A 143 18.71 17.01 14.95
CA LYS A 143 18.72 16.47 16.31
C LYS A 143 17.81 15.26 16.43
N VAL A 144 18.40 14.07 16.55
CA VAL A 144 17.70 12.81 16.87
C VAL A 144 18.61 11.89 17.70
N GLU A 145 18.06 11.05 18.59
CA GLU A 145 18.83 10.14 19.47
C GLU A 145 18.86 8.68 18.95
N CYS A 146 20.02 8.00 19.05
CA CYS A 146 20.40 6.60 18.69
C CYS A 146 20.95 6.27 17.25
N SER A 147 21.53 5.07 17.02
CA SER A 147 22.58 4.72 16.02
C SER A 147 22.50 3.33 15.29
N ASN A 148 22.35 3.36 13.93
CA ASN A 148 22.63 2.40 12.81
C ASN A 148 21.50 1.85 11.88
N GLY A 149 21.66 2.06 10.55
CA GLY A 149 20.71 1.71 9.44
C GLY A 149 20.82 2.75 8.28
N ARG A 150 21.98 2.70 7.65
CA ARG A 150 22.56 3.78 6.85
C ARG A 150 21.84 4.06 5.55
N GLU A 151 21.99 5.29 5.08
CA GLU A 151 21.68 5.68 3.70
C GLU A 151 22.47 4.81 2.71
N VAL A 152 21.79 4.34 1.67
CA VAL A 152 22.37 3.48 0.63
C VAL A 152 22.16 4.04 -0.78
N CYS A 153 21.48 5.18 -0.91
CA CYS A 153 21.34 5.90 -2.16
C CYS A 153 22.72 6.35 -2.67
N PRO A 154 23.13 5.96 -3.90
CA PRO A 154 24.43 6.33 -4.45
C PRO A 154 24.60 7.83 -4.68
N GLU A 155 23.50 8.56 -4.88
CA GLU A 155 23.51 9.98 -5.22
C GLU A 155 23.06 10.84 -4.04
N LYS A 156 23.99 11.67 -3.56
CA LYS A 156 23.82 12.56 -2.39
C LYS A 156 22.61 13.50 -2.50
N ILE A 157 22.24 13.88 -3.72
CA ILE A 157 21.15 14.83 -3.99
C ILE A 157 19.76 14.22 -3.65
N TYR A 158 19.57 12.90 -3.79
CA TYR A 158 18.31 12.27 -3.37
C TYR A 158 18.28 12.02 -1.86
N GLY A 159 19.39 11.52 -1.29
CA GLY A 159 19.48 11.26 0.16
C GLY A 159 19.37 12.51 1.05
N ASP A 160 19.85 13.66 0.57
CA ASP A 160 19.83 14.91 1.35
C ASP A 160 18.55 15.76 1.14
N GLU A 161 17.85 15.61 0.01
CA GLU A 161 16.72 16.48 -0.37
C GLU A 161 15.34 15.79 -0.40
N GLU A 162 15.24 14.47 -0.63
CA GLU A 162 13.96 13.75 -0.65
C GLU A 162 13.48 13.34 0.75
N ILE A 163 13.28 14.36 1.58
CA ILE A 163 12.97 14.22 3.00
C ILE A 163 11.53 13.70 3.28
N HIS A 164 10.69 13.61 2.24
CA HIS A 164 9.28 13.21 2.35
C HIS A 164 9.08 11.74 2.76
N ILE A 165 10.10 10.88 2.59
CA ILE A 165 10.10 9.50 3.10
C ILE A 165 9.65 9.41 4.56
N ASN A 166 10.02 10.40 5.39
CA ASN A 166 9.59 10.48 6.78
C ASN A 166 8.06 10.64 6.92
N GLY A 167 7.46 11.44 6.03
CA GLY A 167 6.01 11.58 5.93
C GLY A 167 5.33 10.30 5.42
N ASP A 168 5.93 9.64 4.44
CA ASP A 168 5.39 8.39 3.86
C ASP A 168 5.37 7.26 4.90
N VAL A 169 6.46 7.08 5.65
CA VAL A 169 6.53 6.12 6.75
C VAL A 169 5.51 6.47 7.84
N MET A 170 5.40 7.74 8.24
CA MET A 170 4.42 8.18 9.23
C MET A 170 2.98 7.89 8.77
N LEU A 171 2.67 8.13 7.50
CA LEU A 171 1.36 7.82 6.92
C LEU A 171 1.06 6.32 6.98
N ALA A 172 2.04 5.46 6.67
CA ALA A 172 1.89 4.00 6.77
C ALA A 172 1.57 3.56 8.22
N PHE A 173 2.27 4.11 9.22
CA PHE A 173 1.96 3.85 10.64
C PHE A 173 0.56 4.37 11.04
N GLU A 174 0.16 5.56 10.60
CA GLU A 174 -1.17 6.09 10.89
C GLU A 174 -2.27 5.23 10.26
N GLN A 175 -2.12 4.86 8.99
CA GLN A 175 -3.06 3.97 8.29
C GLN A 175 -3.16 2.61 8.99
N TYR A 176 -2.04 2.03 9.41
CA TYR A 176 -2.02 0.79 10.17
C TYR A 176 -2.87 0.89 11.43
N PHE A 177 -2.61 1.91 12.24
CA PHE A 177 -3.35 2.14 13.47
C PHE A 177 -4.84 2.34 13.23
N CYS A 178 -5.21 3.09 12.19
CA CYS A 178 -6.62 3.32 11.83
C CYS A 178 -7.34 2.04 11.41
N ILE A 179 -6.64 1.10 10.75
CA ILE A 179 -7.22 -0.17 10.29
C ILE A 179 -7.23 -1.23 11.39
N THR A 180 -6.18 -1.33 12.21
CA THR A 180 -6.01 -2.48 13.14
C THR A 180 -6.26 -2.12 14.60
N GLN A 181 -6.01 -0.88 14.99
CA GLN A 181 -5.87 -0.47 16.40
C GLN A 181 -4.90 -1.34 17.22
N ASP A 182 -3.89 -1.94 16.56
CA ASP A 182 -2.89 -2.78 17.21
C ASP A 182 -1.93 -1.92 18.05
N LEU A 183 -2.29 -1.68 19.31
CA LEU A 183 -1.48 -0.94 20.27
C LEU A 183 -0.19 -1.68 20.65
N LYS A 184 -0.11 -3.00 20.45
CA LYS A 184 1.07 -3.79 20.81
C LYS A 184 2.27 -3.37 19.96
N LEU A 185 2.07 -3.21 18.64
CA LEU A 185 3.11 -2.74 17.73
C LEU A 185 3.72 -1.42 18.21
N PHE A 186 2.87 -0.47 18.64
CA PHE A 186 3.31 0.85 19.08
C PHE A 186 3.97 0.83 20.46
N GLN A 187 3.34 0.19 21.44
CA GLN A 187 3.76 0.26 22.84
C GLN A 187 4.89 -0.71 23.21
N GLN A 188 4.97 -1.87 22.56
CA GLN A 188 5.86 -2.96 22.97
C GLN A 188 6.92 -3.27 21.92
N GLU A 189 6.65 -2.98 20.64
CA GLU A 189 7.52 -3.39 19.55
C GLU A 189 8.27 -2.22 18.89
N GLY A 190 8.20 -1.00 19.44
CA GLY A 190 9.00 0.15 18.99
C GLY A 190 8.35 1.04 17.93
N GLY A 191 7.06 0.85 17.63
CA GLY A 191 6.35 1.72 16.69
C GLY A 191 6.27 3.17 17.16
N TRP A 192 6.18 3.42 18.48
CA TRP A 192 6.16 4.78 19.02
C TRP A 192 7.51 5.48 18.94
N ASP A 193 8.60 4.73 19.03
CA ASP A 193 9.95 5.27 18.89
C ASP A 193 10.17 5.84 17.47
N VAL A 194 9.66 5.13 16.45
CA VAL A 194 9.71 5.60 15.04
C VAL A 194 8.90 6.88 14.85
N VAL A 195 7.65 6.89 15.33
CA VAL A 195 6.76 8.06 15.22
C VAL A 195 7.35 9.28 15.93
N GLN A 196 7.90 9.08 17.12
CA GLN A 196 8.53 10.12 17.90
C GLN A 196 9.78 10.66 17.20
N ALA A 197 10.65 9.79 16.68
CA ALA A 197 11.85 10.19 15.94
C ALA A 197 11.53 11.01 14.70
N ILE A 198 10.52 10.61 13.90
CA ILE A 198 10.05 11.37 12.74
C ILE A 198 9.52 12.75 13.17
N THR A 199 8.77 12.81 14.26
CA THR A 199 8.25 14.08 14.79
C THR A 199 9.39 15.01 15.23
N GLN A 200 10.39 14.49 15.93
CA GLN A 200 11.58 15.23 16.35
C GLN A 200 12.40 15.71 15.15
N TYR A 201 12.56 14.87 14.13
CA TYR A 201 13.19 15.24 12.86
C TYR A 201 12.52 16.47 12.25
N TRP A 202 11.19 16.45 12.07
CA TRP A 202 10.45 17.58 11.51
C TRP A 202 10.54 18.84 12.37
N CYS A 203 10.44 18.71 13.70
CA CYS A 203 10.62 19.84 14.62
C CYS A 203 12.01 20.48 14.50
N SER A 204 13.05 19.67 14.22
CA SER A 204 14.41 20.16 14.00
C SER A 204 14.65 20.71 12.59
N ARG A 205 13.78 20.37 11.63
CA ARG A 205 13.94 20.66 10.20
C ARG A 205 13.28 21.97 9.77
N VAL A 206 12.20 22.35 10.44
CA VAL A 206 11.45 23.59 10.15
C VAL A 206 12.20 24.82 10.64
N VAL A 207 12.09 25.92 9.89
CA VAL A 207 12.68 27.22 10.22
C VAL A 207 11.57 28.23 10.43
N TRP A 208 11.61 28.96 11.54
CA TRP A 208 10.67 30.05 11.80
C TRP A 208 10.99 31.25 10.91
N ASN A 209 10.02 31.70 10.11
CA ASN A 209 10.07 32.96 9.40
C ASN A 209 9.34 34.01 10.24
N CYS A 210 10.08 35.01 10.73
CA CYS A 210 9.54 36.08 11.57
C CYS A 210 8.74 37.13 10.81
N GLU A 211 8.95 37.30 9.51
CA GLU A 211 8.19 38.24 8.68
C GLU A 211 6.82 37.68 8.30
N GLU A 212 6.77 36.38 8.01
CA GLU A 212 5.55 35.67 7.62
C GLU A 212 4.80 35.04 8.80
N GLU A 213 5.37 35.11 10.01
CA GLU A 213 4.87 34.48 11.24
C GLU A 213 4.52 32.99 11.07
N ASN A 214 5.33 32.26 10.29
CA ASN A 214 5.07 30.86 9.94
C ASN A 214 6.35 30.01 9.91
N TYR A 215 6.19 28.70 10.04
CA TYR A 215 7.29 27.72 9.89
C TYR A 215 7.45 27.28 8.45
N HIS A 216 8.68 27.34 7.93
CA HIS A 216 9.02 26.97 6.56
C HIS A 216 9.90 25.72 6.54
N ILE A 217 9.73 24.88 5.52
CA ILE A 217 10.67 23.81 5.19
C ILE A 217 11.55 24.32 4.07
N VAL A 218 12.79 24.72 4.39
CA VAL A 218 13.71 25.31 3.42
C VAL A 218 14.49 24.20 2.71
N GLY A 219 14.25 23.99 1.41
CA GLY A 219 14.91 22.97 0.59
C GLY A 219 14.35 22.97 -0.85
N LYS A 220 15.12 22.49 -1.83
CA LYS A 220 14.80 22.66 -3.26
C LYS A 220 13.64 21.81 -3.80
N ARG A 221 13.16 20.79 -3.07
CA ARG A 221 12.09 19.90 -3.51
C ARG A 221 11.14 19.56 -2.37
N VAL A 222 10.05 20.31 -2.28
CA VAL A 222 8.85 19.93 -1.53
C VAL A 222 7.77 19.64 -2.56
N ARG A 223 7.12 18.47 -2.51
CA ARG A 223 5.83 18.30 -3.20
C ARG A 223 4.84 19.19 -2.48
N GLU A 224 4.37 20.25 -3.15
CA GLU A 224 3.53 21.27 -2.55
C GLU A 224 2.27 20.64 -1.92
N LEU A 225 2.04 20.94 -0.64
CA LEU A 225 0.86 20.58 0.11
C LEU A 225 -0.10 21.78 0.10
N LEU A 226 -1.15 21.71 -0.73
CA LEU A 226 -2.18 22.75 -0.81
C LEU A 226 -3.47 22.34 -0.08
N SER A 227 -4.13 23.32 0.53
CA SER A 227 -5.27 23.18 1.46
C SER A 227 -6.61 22.84 0.78
N ARG A 228 -7.43 22.01 1.44
CA ARG A 228 -8.57 21.28 0.86
C ARG A 228 -9.84 22.09 0.54
N ASP A 229 -10.48 21.63 -0.54
CA ASP A 229 -11.85 21.82 -1.06
C ASP A 229 -12.07 22.81 -2.23
N ARG A 230 -11.30 23.90 -2.35
CA ARG A 230 -11.20 24.64 -3.64
C ARG A 230 -9.91 24.36 -4.41
N SER A 231 -8.92 23.72 -3.77
CA SER A 231 -7.62 23.46 -4.41
C SER A 231 -7.64 22.26 -5.35
N GLN A 232 -8.29 21.14 -5.01
CA GLN A 232 -8.04 19.88 -5.74
C GLN A 232 -8.29 19.95 -7.24
N ARG A 233 -9.44 20.52 -7.68
CA ARG A 233 -9.67 20.71 -9.13
C ARG A 233 -8.61 21.61 -9.74
N ASN A 234 -8.32 22.74 -9.09
CA ASN A 234 -7.32 23.70 -9.58
C ASN A 234 -5.94 23.05 -9.67
N ASP A 235 -5.53 22.30 -8.65
CA ASP A 235 -4.26 21.58 -8.58
C ASP A 235 -4.19 20.58 -9.74
N LEU A 236 -5.23 19.76 -9.95
CA LEU A 236 -5.24 18.82 -11.05
C LEU A 236 -5.25 19.52 -12.42
N GLU A 237 -5.98 20.62 -12.59
CA GLU A 237 -6.01 21.41 -13.84
C GLU A 237 -4.68 22.12 -14.12
N ILE A 238 -3.92 22.50 -13.09
CA ILE A 238 -2.62 23.15 -13.20
C ILE A 238 -1.50 22.13 -13.41
N TYR A 239 -1.45 21.07 -12.60
CA TYR A 239 -0.31 20.15 -12.57
C TYR A 239 -0.41 19.02 -13.59
N GLU A 240 -1.62 18.53 -13.95
CA GLU A 240 -1.76 17.46 -14.95
C GLU A 240 -1.13 17.85 -16.31
N PRO A 241 -1.39 19.04 -16.89
CA PRO A 241 -0.87 19.39 -18.21
C PRO A 241 0.65 19.67 -18.24
N VAL A 242 1.24 20.02 -17.10
CA VAL A 242 2.69 20.33 -16.98
C VAL A 242 3.50 19.16 -16.44
N THR A 243 2.85 18.08 -16.03
CA THR A 243 3.53 16.84 -15.65
C THR A 243 4.16 16.20 -16.88
N ASP A 244 5.38 15.69 -16.73
CA ASP A 244 6.11 15.01 -17.81
C ASP A 244 5.23 13.90 -18.44
N PRO A 245 4.91 13.98 -19.75
CA PRO A 245 4.14 12.95 -20.45
C PRO A 245 4.80 11.57 -20.44
N GLN A 246 6.12 11.52 -20.23
CA GLN A 246 6.92 10.29 -20.10
C GLN A 246 7.22 9.96 -18.63
N GLY A 247 6.52 10.60 -17.69
CA GLY A 247 6.65 10.33 -16.27
C GLY A 247 6.33 8.88 -15.91
N PRO A 248 6.81 8.41 -14.74
CA PRO A 248 6.75 7.02 -14.36
C PRO A 248 5.30 6.54 -14.10
N ALA A 249 5.07 5.23 -14.29
CA ALA A 249 3.74 4.60 -14.37
C ALA A 249 2.75 4.96 -13.26
N MET A 250 3.23 5.17 -12.02
CA MET A 250 2.39 5.45 -10.86
C MET A 250 1.74 6.85 -10.90
N THR A 251 2.31 7.76 -11.69
CA THR A 251 1.85 9.16 -11.84
C THR A 251 0.39 9.23 -12.29
N TRP A 252 0.05 8.47 -13.33
CA TRP A 252 -1.27 8.50 -13.96
C TRP A 252 -2.36 7.99 -13.01
N SER A 253 -2.03 7.04 -12.14
CA SER A 253 -2.97 6.52 -11.15
C SER A 253 -3.38 7.59 -10.13
N MET A 254 -2.47 8.49 -9.73
CA MET A 254 -2.81 9.56 -8.79
C MET A 254 -3.72 10.61 -9.42
N PHE A 255 -3.48 11.00 -10.67
CA PHE A 255 -4.42 11.85 -11.40
C PHE A 255 -5.77 11.17 -11.59
N ALA A 256 -5.80 9.85 -11.88
CA ALA A 256 -7.04 9.11 -11.99
C ALA A 256 -7.85 9.17 -10.68
N ILE A 257 -7.21 8.92 -9.53
CA ILE A 257 -7.86 9.02 -8.21
C ILE A 257 -8.38 10.44 -7.96
N GLY A 258 -7.58 11.47 -8.23
CA GLY A 258 -7.98 12.86 -8.05
C GLY A 258 -9.22 13.23 -8.89
N TRP A 259 -9.26 12.82 -10.16
CA TRP A 259 -10.44 13.04 -11.00
C TRP A 259 -11.67 12.26 -10.55
N LEU A 260 -11.50 11.04 -10.03
CA LEU A 260 -12.60 10.23 -9.50
C LEU A 260 -13.20 10.84 -8.23
N GLU A 261 -12.38 11.42 -7.35
CA GLU A 261 -12.87 12.17 -6.18
C GLU A 261 -13.78 13.33 -6.60
N LEU A 262 -13.46 14.01 -7.71
CA LEU A 262 -14.26 15.10 -8.29
C LEU A 262 -15.41 14.62 -9.18
N LYS A 263 -15.66 13.31 -9.25
CA LYS A 263 -16.67 12.67 -10.10
C LYS A 263 -16.48 12.86 -11.61
N GLU A 264 -15.25 13.17 -12.04
CA GLU A 264 -14.85 13.39 -13.44
C GLU A 264 -14.37 12.08 -14.11
N VAL A 265 -15.30 11.13 -14.29
CA VAL A 265 -15.00 9.76 -14.78
C VAL A 265 -14.27 9.76 -16.12
N LYS A 266 -14.64 10.65 -17.05
CA LYS A 266 -14.01 10.73 -18.38
C LYS A 266 -12.52 11.12 -18.31
N ARG A 267 -12.18 12.09 -17.46
CA ARG A 267 -10.78 12.51 -17.25
C ARG A 267 -9.99 11.42 -16.54
N ALA A 268 -10.60 10.77 -15.56
CA ALA A 268 -9.99 9.62 -14.90
C ALA A 268 -9.69 8.47 -15.87
N GLN A 269 -10.62 8.13 -16.77
CA GLN A 269 -10.42 7.11 -17.80
C GLN A 269 -9.23 7.42 -18.71
N GLN A 270 -9.04 8.68 -19.11
CA GLN A 270 -7.88 9.09 -19.91
C GLN A 270 -6.56 8.79 -19.20
N GLN A 271 -6.50 9.01 -17.88
CA GLN A 271 -5.30 8.67 -17.10
C GLN A 271 -5.16 7.16 -16.92
N MET A 272 -6.25 6.44 -16.69
CA MET A 272 -6.24 4.98 -16.62
C MET A 272 -5.72 4.36 -17.92
N SER A 273 -6.10 4.88 -19.09
CA SER A 273 -5.57 4.43 -20.38
C SER A 273 -4.05 4.59 -20.48
N LYS A 274 -3.47 5.65 -19.88
CA LYS A 274 -2.01 5.81 -19.82
C LYS A 274 -1.35 4.74 -18.95
N CYS A 275 -1.97 4.34 -17.83
CA CYS A 275 -1.47 3.23 -17.01
C CYS A 275 -1.36 1.92 -17.82
N PHE A 276 -2.31 1.63 -18.72
CA PHE A 276 -2.28 0.42 -19.55
C PHE A 276 -1.08 0.39 -20.51
N SER A 277 -0.57 1.55 -20.93
CA SER A 277 0.62 1.64 -21.79
C SER A 277 1.90 1.15 -21.10
N ASN A 278 1.91 1.04 -19.78
CA ASN A 278 3.02 0.49 -19.00
C ASN A 278 2.96 -1.04 -18.88
N ILE A 279 1.93 -1.71 -19.40
CA ILE A 279 1.75 -3.15 -19.28
C ILE A 279 2.39 -3.87 -20.48
N THR A 280 3.25 -4.82 -20.17
CA THR A 280 3.92 -5.68 -21.15
C THR A 280 3.30 -7.08 -21.16
N GLU A 281 2.82 -7.49 -22.33
CA GLU A 281 2.28 -8.84 -22.59
C GLU A 281 3.39 -9.89 -22.71
N PRO A 282 3.09 -11.19 -22.51
CA PRO A 282 1.79 -11.77 -22.14
C PRO A 282 1.55 -11.86 -20.62
N PHE A 283 2.56 -11.52 -19.82
CA PHE A 283 2.55 -11.77 -18.38
C PHE A 283 2.00 -10.60 -17.55
N LYS A 284 1.55 -9.52 -18.22
CA LYS A 284 1.08 -8.29 -17.57
C LYS A 284 2.15 -7.68 -16.64
N ILE A 285 3.41 -7.75 -17.05
CA ILE A 285 4.53 -7.15 -16.32
C ILE A 285 4.48 -5.64 -16.53
N TRP A 286 4.69 -4.87 -15.47
CA TRP A 286 4.74 -3.42 -15.58
C TRP A 286 6.16 -2.93 -15.78
N VAL A 287 6.31 -1.94 -16.66
CA VAL A 287 7.55 -1.17 -16.88
C VAL A 287 7.37 0.24 -16.37
N GLU A 288 8.43 0.82 -15.82
CA GLU A 288 8.43 2.17 -15.25
C GLU A 288 7.96 3.23 -16.25
N ASN A 289 8.53 3.20 -17.46
CA ASN A 289 8.19 4.11 -18.54
C ASN A 289 7.47 3.36 -19.67
N SER A 290 6.49 4.00 -20.32
CA SER A 290 5.67 3.35 -21.35
C SER A 290 6.44 3.02 -22.64
N ASP A 291 7.63 3.57 -22.82
CA ASP A 291 8.53 3.24 -23.93
C ASP A 291 9.34 1.94 -23.68
N GLY A 292 9.14 1.30 -22.52
CA GLY A 292 9.85 0.08 -22.11
C GLY A 292 11.16 0.34 -21.37
N SER A 293 11.56 1.60 -21.16
CA SER A 293 12.73 1.96 -20.38
C SER A 293 12.44 1.99 -18.86
N GLY A 294 13.51 2.11 -18.07
CA GLY A 294 13.44 2.15 -16.61
C GLY A 294 13.33 0.76 -15.96
N ALA A 295 12.76 0.69 -14.77
CA ALA A 295 12.60 -0.54 -14.03
C ALA A 295 11.63 -1.51 -14.73
N VAL A 296 12.08 -2.77 -14.88
CA VAL A 296 11.24 -3.89 -15.31
C VAL A 296 10.65 -4.56 -14.06
N ASN A 297 9.42 -5.06 -14.15
CA ASN A 297 8.65 -5.55 -13.00
C ASN A 297 8.45 -4.46 -11.94
N PHE A 298 7.95 -3.32 -12.41
CA PHE A 298 7.80 -2.11 -11.63
C PHE A 298 6.60 -2.18 -10.68
N LEU A 299 6.83 -2.70 -9.48
CA LEU A 299 5.81 -2.88 -8.44
C LEU A 299 5.19 -1.57 -7.99
N THR A 300 5.92 -0.45 -8.11
CA THR A 300 5.40 0.88 -7.80
C THR A 300 4.26 1.29 -8.74
N GLY A 301 4.40 1.05 -10.05
CA GLY A 301 3.34 1.27 -11.02
C GLY A 301 2.12 0.38 -10.75
N MET A 302 2.36 -0.90 -10.47
CA MET A 302 1.29 -1.85 -10.10
C MET A 302 0.56 -1.43 -8.83
N GLY A 303 1.29 -0.98 -7.81
CA GLY A 303 0.75 -0.47 -6.56
C GLY A 303 -0.11 0.78 -6.76
N GLY A 304 0.37 1.73 -7.58
CA GLY A 304 -0.41 2.91 -7.98
C GLY A 304 -1.71 2.53 -8.71
N PHE A 305 -1.64 1.60 -9.67
CA PHE A 305 -2.82 1.14 -10.39
C PHE A 305 -3.87 0.50 -9.47
N LEU A 306 -3.44 -0.37 -8.55
CA LEU A 306 -4.35 -0.94 -7.55
C LEU A 306 -4.94 0.13 -6.63
N GLN A 307 -4.18 1.17 -6.30
CA GLN A 307 -4.75 2.29 -5.57
C GLN A 307 -5.83 3.03 -6.35
N ALA A 308 -5.71 3.14 -7.68
CA ALA A 308 -6.79 3.69 -8.51
C ALA A 308 -8.07 2.85 -8.44
N ILE A 309 -7.96 1.53 -8.19
CA ILE A 309 -9.13 0.68 -7.97
C ILE A 309 -9.70 0.87 -6.56
N PHE A 310 -8.86 0.80 -5.52
CA PHE A 310 -9.34 0.81 -4.14
C PHE A 310 -9.69 2.21 -3.63
N PHE A 311 -8.81 3.17 -3.86
CA PHE A 311 -8.98 4.56 -3.44
C PHE A 311 -9.63 5.41 -4.55
N GLY A 312 -9.54 5.02 -5.81
CA GLY A 312 -10.32 5.66 -6.89
C GLY A 312 -11.71 5.04 -7.02
N TYR A 313 -11.80 3.84 -7.58
CA TYR A 313 -13.07 3.26 -8.04
C TYR A 313 -14.02 2.89 -6.89
N ALA A 314 -13.50 2.31 -5.81
CA ALA A 314 -14.28 2.03 -4.61
C ALA A 314 -14.36 3.24 -3.66
N GLY A 315 -13.53 4.26 -3.88
CA GLY A 315 -13.51 5.48 -3.07
C GLY A 315 -13.12 5.25 -1.61
N PHE A 316 -12.35 4.20 -1.30
CA PHE A 316 -12.00 3.89 0.08
C PHE A 316 -11.17 5.00 0.72
N ARG A 317 -11.51 5.50 1.90
CA ARG A 317 -10.63 6.42 2.65
C ARG A 317 -10.50 5.95 4.09
N ILE A 318 -9.25 5.78 4.53
CA ILE A 318 -8.92 5.36 5.88
C ILE A 318 -8.86 6.60 6.77
N SER A 319 -9.56 6.57 7.89
CA SER A 319 -9.51 7.62 8.90
C SER A 319 -9.51 7.01 10.30
N ARG A 320 -9.21 7.82 11.32
CA ARG A 320 -9.12 7.37 12.71
C ARG A 320 -10.38 6.71 13.25
N SER A 321 -11.55 7.14 12.78
CA SER A 321 -12.85 6.68 13.29
C SER A 321 -13.62 5.81 12.31
N CYS A 322 -13.30 5.84 11.01
CA CYS A 322 -14.08 5.15 9.99
C CYS A 322 -13.28 4.75 8.75
N LEU A 323 -13.76 3.72 8.05
CA LEU A 323 -13.39 3.38 6.68
C LEU A 323 -14.50 3.90 5.74
N LYS A 324 -14.23 4.97 5.01
CA LYS A 324 -15.18 5.53 4.02
C LYS A 324 -15.16 4.73 2.73
N PHE A 325 -16.24 4.79 1.97
CA PHE A 325 -16.33 4.32 0.59
C PHE A 325 -17.22 5.29 -0.21
N ASP A 326 -16.92 5.45 -1.48
CA ASP A 326 -17.67 6.33 -2.39
C ASP A 326 -17.49 5.84 -3.82
N PRO A 327 -18.16 4.74 -4.18
CA PRO A 327 -17.88 4.02 -5.41
C PRO A 327 -18.22 4.87 -6.65
N ILE A 328 -17.27 4.99 -7.55
CA ILE A 328 -17.43 5.64 -8.84
C ILE A 328 -16.51 5.01 -9.88
N TYR A 329 -17.09 4.53 -10.97
CA TYR A 329 -16.33 3.88 -12.03
C TYR A 329 -17.00 4.04 -13.39
N PRO A 330 -16.23 3.86 -14.47
CA PRO A 330 -16.70 3.80 -15.86
C PRO A 330 -17.97 2.99 -16.11
N ASP A 331 -18.72 3.34 -17.16
CA ASP A 331 -19.97 2.65 -17.52
C ASP A 331 -19.76 1.29 -18.21
N ASP A 332 -18.54 1.01 -18.70
CA ASP A 332 -18.15 -0.31 -19.20
C ASP A 332 -17.88 -1.32 -18.09
N ILE A 333 -17.88 -0.89 -16.82
CA ILE A 333 -17.88 -1.73 -15.63
C ILE A 333 -19.30 -1.76 -15.05
N LYS A 334 -19.91 -2.95 -15.08
CA LYS A 334 -21.25 -3.18 -14.53
C LYS A 334 -21.22 -3.44 -13.03
N GLN A 335 -20.20 -4.17 -12.59
CA GLN A 335 -20.06 -4.58 -11.20
C GLN A 335 -18.58 -4.65 -10.79
N LEU A 336 -18.27 -4.16 -9.59
CA LEU A 336 -16.97 -4.27 -8.93
C LEU A 336 -17.16 -5.01 -7.61
N ASN A 337 -16.51 -6.16 -7.47
CA ASN A 337 -16.48 -6.96 -6.24
C ASN A 337 -15.10 -6.89 -5.62
N ILE A 338 -15.02 -6.54 -4.33
CA ILE A 338 -13.77 -6.51 -3.57
C ILE A 338 -13.99 -7.32 -2.30
N THR A 339 -13.28 -8.43 -2.16
CA THR A 339 -13.42 -9.36 -1.03
C THR A 339 -12.13 -9.41 -0.23
N GLY A 340 -12.28 -9.37 1.10
CA GLY A 340 -11.17 -9.54 2.04
C GLY A 340 -10.66 -8.24 2.65
N ILE A 341 -11.39 -7.13 2.50
CA ILE A 341 -11.01 -5.85 3.12
C ILE A 341 -11.03 -6.00 4.64
N CYS A 342 -9.90 -5.76 5.28
CA CYS A 342 -9.71 -5.84 6.71
C CYS A 342 -9.97 -4.49 7.36
N TYR A 343 -10.82 -4.47 8.39
CA TYR A 343 -11.07 -3.28 9.19
C TYR A 343 -11.43 -3.68 10.63
N LEU A 344 -10.66 -3.20 11.60
CA LEU A 344 -10.84 -3.43 13.04
C LEU A 344 -11.03 -4.91 13.40
N GLY A 345 -10.22 -5.79 12.79
CA GLY A 345 -10.28 -7.24 12.99
C GLY A 345 -11.41 -7.97 12.25
N SER A 346 -12.25 -7.25 11.50
CA SER A 346 -13.28 -7.82 10.63
C SER A 346 -12.79 -7.95 9.19
N LYS A 347 -13.28 -8.95 8.46
CA LYS A 347 -13.15 -9.07 7.00
C LYS A 347 -14.46 -8.73 6.31
N LEU A 348 -14.36 -7.88 5.29
CA LEU A 348 -15.47 -7.29 4.57
C LEU A 348 -15.39 -7.63 3.09
N SER A 349 -16.55 -7.88 2.49
CA SER A 349 -16.74 -7.97 1.05
C SER A 349 -17.68 -6.86 0.59
N PHE A 350 -17.26 -6.14 -0.44
CA PHE A 350 -18.02 -5.09 -1.09
C PHE A 350 -18.42 -5.55 -2.48
N THR A 351 -19.69 -5.35 -2.84
CA THR A 351 -20.20 -5.49 -4.19
C THR A 351 -20.84 -4.16 -4.57
N PHE A 352 -20.25 -3.49 -5.56
CA PHE A 352 -20.77 -2.24 -6.11
C PHE A 352 -21.38 -2.50 -7.49
N THR A 353 -22.65 -2.15 -7.65
CA THR A 353 -23.30 -1.95 -8.97
C THR A 353 -23.74 -0.48 -9.09
N LYS A 354 -24.20 -0.06 -10.27
CA LYS A 354 -24.70 1.31 -10.47
C LYS A 354 -25.94 1.60 -9.59
N GLU A 355 -26.74 0.59 -9.31
CA GLU A 355 -27.98 0.70 -8.56
C GLU A 355 -27.79 0.37 -7.08
N LYS A 356 -26.95 -0.61 -6.76
CA LYS A 356 -26.92 -1.22 -5.42
C LYS A 356 -25.50 -1.46 -4.92
N THR A 357 -25.26 -1.06 -3.67
CA THR A 357 -24.08 -1.43 -2.91
C THR A 357 -24.45 -2.48 -1.88
N THR A 358 -23.67 -3.55 -1.82
CA THR A 358 -23.83 -4.62 -0.82
C THR A 358 -22.53 -4.78 -0.05
N ILE A 359 -22.62 -4.77 1.27
CA ILE A 359 -21.47 -4.97 2.16
C ILE A 359 -21.77 -6.19 3.03
N LYS A 360 -20.86 -7.15 3.04
CA LYS A 360 -20.95 -8.38 3.85
C LYS A 360 -19.77 -8.48 4.79
N MET A 361 -20.02 -8.74 6.07
CA MET A 361 -18.97 -9.13 7.00
C MET A 361 -18.78 -10.65 6.92
N THR A 362 -17.64 -11.11 6.40
CA THR A 362 -17.36 -12.53 6.17
C THR A 362 -16.76 -13.22 7.38
N LYS A 363 -16.01 -12.48 8.20
CA LYS A 363 -15.37 -12.97 9.42
C LYS A 363 -15.19 -11.82 10.41
N SER A 364 -15.32 -12.09 11.70
CA SER A 364 -14.93 -11.17 12.77
C SER A 364 -13.94 -11.83 13.72
N SER A 365 -12.95 -11.09 14.22
CA SER A 365 -12.03 -11.59 15.25
C SER A 365 -12.67 -11.47 16.63
N PRO A 366 -12.69 -12.54 17.44
CA PRO A 366 -13.28 -12.51 18.78
C PRO A 366 -12.46 -11.70 19.80
N ASP A 367 -11.18 -11.42 19.53
CA ASP A 367 -10.24 -10.82 20.50
C ASP A 367 -10.30 -9.28 20.58
N LEU A 368 -10.87 -8.60 19.58
CA LEU A 368 -11.15 -7.16 19.66
C LEU A 368 -12.55 -6.98 20.27
N HIS A 369 -12.58 -6.65 21.56
CA HIS A 369 -13.80 -6.30 22.32
C HIS A 369 -14.94 -5.75 21.45
N LEU A 370 -15.94 -6.60 21.17
CA LEU A 370 -17.38 -6.32 20.98
C LEU A 370 -17.76 -5.07 20.16
N SER A 371 -16.91 -4.59 19.27
CA SER A 371 -17.19 -3.41 18.47
C SER A 371 -18.02 -3.88 17.29
N VAL A 372 -19.34 -3.92 17.46
CA VAL A 372 -20.27 -4.10 16.34
C VAL A 372 -19.95 -3.00 15.32
N LEU A 373 -19.75 -3.36 14.07
CA LEU A 373 -19.55 -2.38 13.01
C LEU A 373 -20.91 -1.95 12.47
N GLU A 374 -21.00 -0.72 12.01
CA GLU A 374 -22.17 -0.22 11.30
C GLU A 374 -21.76 0.49 10.02
N VAL A 375 -22.59 0.41 8.99
CA VAL A 375 -22.50 1.26 7.81
C VAL A 375 -23.37 2.50 8.05
N VAL A 376 -22.78 3.67 7.88
CA VAL A 376 -23.51 4.95 7.89
C VAL A 376 -23.55 5.50 6.47
N LEU A 377 -24.75 5.78 5.96
CA LEU A 377 -24.95 6.30 4.61
C LEU A 377 -24.83 7.83 4.60
N ALA A 378 -23.96 8.39 3.76
CA ALA A 378 -23.66 9.82 3.78
C ALA A 378 -24.86 10.71 3.40
N GLY A 379 -25.72 10.24 2.49
CA GLY A 379 -26.87 11.03 2.00
C GLY A 379 -28.07 11.01 2.93
N THR A 380 -28.33 9.91 3.64
CA THR A 380 -29.52 9.74 4.48
C THR A 380 -29.21 9.81 5.98
N GLY A 381 -27.96 9.59 6.38
CA GLY A 381 -27.57 9.39 7.77
C GLY A 381 -28.11 8.09 8.37
N GLU A 382 -28.56 7.15 7.55
CA GLU A 382 -29.07 5.85 8.03
C GLU A 382 -27.91 4.97 8.54
N HIS A 383 -28.15 4.28 9.65
CA HIS A 383 -27.21 3.37 10.30
C HIS A 383 -27.65 1.92 10.09
N LEU A 384 -26.77 1.10 9.51
CA LEU A 384 -27.02 -0.31 9.20
C LEU A 384 -26.01 -1.19 9.94
N SER A 385 -26.47 -1.94 10.94
CA SER A 385 -25.61 -2.86 11.71
C SER A 385 -25.01 -3.95 10.81
N LEU A 386 -23.70 -4.15 10.90
CA LEU A 386 -22.94 -5.20 10.23
C LEU A 386 -22.59 -6.31 11.22
N LYS A 387 -23.15 -7.50 10.99
CA LYS A 387 -22.87 -8.70 11.78
C LYS A 387 -22.22 -9.76 10.92
N GLU A 388 -21.41 -10.60 11.55
CA GLU A 388 -20.73 -11.70 10.87
C GLU A 388 -21.73 -12.61 10.13
N GLY A 389 -21.40 -12.94 8.88
CA GLY A 389 -22.24 -13.73 7.99
C GLY A 389 -23.40 -12.95 7.34
N GLN A 390 -23.73 -11.76 7.82
CA GLN A 390 -24.83 -10.94 7.28
C GLN A 390 -24.34 -9.95 6.22
N SER A 391 -25.25 -9.60 5.32
CA SER A 391 -25.06 -8.54 4.33
C SER A 391 -26.08 -7.43 4.53
N VAL A 392 -25.63 -6.21 4.31
CA VAL A 392 -26.49 -5.02 4.19
C VAL A 392 -26.45 -4.54 2.75
N SER A 393 -27.55 -3.95 2.31
CA SER A 393 -27.85 -3.72 0.91
C SER A 393 -28.62 -2.43 0.77
N PHE A 394 -28.11 -1.47 0.00
CA PHE A 394 -28.68 -0.13 -0.12
C PHE A 394 -28.40 0.44 -1.53
N LEU A 395 -29.09 1.53 -1.89
CA LEU A 395 -28.85 2.24 -3.15
C LEU A 395 -27.38 2.71 -3.19
N THR A 396 -26.69 2.52 -4.31
CA THR A 396 -25.28 2.93 -4.41
C THR A 396 -25.09 4.41 -4.10
N THR A 397 -24.38 4.68 -3.01
CA THR A 397 -24.11 6.02 -2.47
C THR A 397 -22.84 5.98 -1.63
N ALA A 398 -22.31 7.16 -1.32
CA ALA A 398 -21.18 7.30 -0.42
C ALA A 398 -21.58 6.94 1.03
N GLY A 399 -20.64 6.40 1.78
CA GLY A 399 -20.86 6.05 3.18
C GLY A 399 -19.56 5.73 3.90
N TRP A 400 -19.68 5.27 5.13
CA TRP A 400 -18.53 4.82 5.89
C TRP A 400 -18.89 3.72 6.87
N ILE A 401 -17.89 2.93 7.23
CA ILE A 401 -17.97 1.90 8.25
C ILE A 401 -17.28 2.42 9.50
N GLN A 402 -17.96 2.35 10.64
CA GLN A 402 -17.42 2.76 11.93
C GLN A 402 -17.80 1.74 13.00
N LYS A 403 -17.21 1.89 14.19
CA LYS A 403 -17.71 1.20 15.39
C LYS A 403 -19.08 1.77 15.75
N GLU A 404 -20.04 0.90 16.03
CA GLU A 404 -21.32 1.30 16.61
C GLU A 404 -21.03 2.10 17.88
N SER A 405 -21.62 3.29 17.94
CA SER A 405 -21.53 4.10 19.15
C SER A 405 -22.21 3.32 20.26
N ALA A 406 -21.52 3.06 21.38
CA ALA A 406 -22.23 2.62 22.57
C ALA A 406 -23.33 3.67 22.81
N LEU A 407 -24.60 3.26 22.73
CA LEU A 407 -25.72 4.13 23.06
C LEU A 407 -25.38 4.85 24.38
N PRO A 408 -25.52 6.19 24.44
CA PRO A 408 -25.04 6.99 25.56
C PRO A 408 -25.56 6.55 26.92
#